data_AF-A0A553DTP2-F1
#
_entry.id   AF-A0A553DTP2-F1
#
_cell.length_a   1.000
_cell.length_b   1.000
_cell.length_c   1.000
_cell.angle_alpha   90.00
_cell.angle_beta   90.00
_cell.angle_gamma   90.00
#
_symmetry.space_group_name_H-M   'P 1'
#
loop_
_entity.id
_entity.type
_entity.pdbx_description
1 polymer ?
#
loop_
_entity_poly.entity_id
_entity_poly.type
_entity_poly.pdbx_seq_one_letter_code
_entity_poly.pdbx_strand_id
1 'polypeptide(L)' 'MGNKIVVELKNENALNLLYDLEKMDILHVVREDEPEKIKNSDRFRGILTKEQGKSLNDHIKSSREEWDRNTL' A
#
# COMPACT_ATOMS: atom_id res chain seq x y z
N MET A 1 29.83 -13.88 9.89
CA MET A 1 29.09 -14.59 8.83
C MET A 1 27.79 -15.07 9.45
N GLY A 2 26.64 -14.52 9.05
CA GLY A 2 25.34 -14.94 9.57
C GLY A 2 24.75 -16.04 8.69
N ASN A 3 24.25 -17.12 9.30
CA ASN A 3 23.56 -18.20 8.58
C ASN A 3 22.05 -17.89 8.56
N LYS A 4 21.43 -17.87 7.37
CA LYS A 4 19.98 -17.71 7.22
C LYS A 4 19.36 -19.09 7.00
N ILE A 5 18.43 -19.47 7.86
CA ILE A 5 17.69 -20.73 7.77
C ILE A 5 16.22 -20.39 7.54
N VAL A 6 15.62 -21.03 6.54
CA VAL A 6 14.17 -20.95 6.27
C VAL A 6 13.52 -22.19 6.88
N VAL A 7 12.47 -21.99 7.67
CA VAL A 7 11.73 -23.07 8.32
C VAL A 7 10.29 -23.04 7.87
N GLU A 8 9.74 -24.20 7.52
CA GLU A 8 8.33 -24.37 7.20
C GLU A 8 7.58 -24.87 8.45
N LEU A 9 6.52 -24.17 8.83
CA LEU A 9 5.68 -24.55 9.96
C LEU A 9 4.67 -25.62 9.49
N LYS A 10 4.79 -26.84 10.02
CA LYS A 10 3.87 -27.95 9.74
C LYS A 10 2.68 -28.03 10.72
N ASN A 11 2.71 -27.24 11.79
CA ASN A 11 1.70 -27.23 12.84
C ASN A 11 1.51 -25.79 13.34
N GLU A 12 0.26 -25.37 13.52
CA GLU A 12 -0.08 -24.02 13.98
C GLU A 12 0.49 -23.72 15.38
N ASN A 13 0.63 -24.73 16.25
CA ASN A 13 1.22 -24.57 17.58
C ASN A 13 2.73 -24.23 17.54
N ALA A 14 3.42 -24.53 16.44
CA ALA A 14 4.84 -24.24 16.29
C ALA A 14 5.12 -22.73 16.11
N LEU A 15 4.11 -21.95 15.73
CA LEU A 15 4.25 -20.49 15.61
C LEU A 15 4.50 -19.83 16.96
N ASN A 16 3.76 -20.24 18.00
CA ASN A 16 3.94 -19.73 19.36
C ASN A 16 5.35 -20.05 19.89
N LEU A 17 5.86 -21.25 19.59
CA LEU A 17 7.22 -21.64 19.95
C LEU A 17 8.27 -20.74 19.29
N LEU A 18 8.11 -20.39 18.01
CA LEU A 18 9.02 -19.45 17.35
C LEU A 18 8.98 -18.06 17.99
N TYR A 19 7.80 -17.58 18.37
CA TYR A 19 7.67 -16.31 19.07
C TYR A 19 8.28 -16.33 20.46
N ASP A 20 8.19 -17.45 21.17
CA ASP A 20 8.84 -17.58 22.49
C ASP A 20 10.36 -17.65 22.35
N LEU A 21 10.89 -18.32 21.32
CA LEU A 21 12.33 -18.28 21.01
C LEU A 21 12.81 -16.88 20.60
N GLU A 22 11.97 -16.10 19.92
CA GLU A 22 12.24 -14.70 19.60
C GLU A 22 12.28 -13.81 20.86
N LYS A 23 11.34 -13.98 21.79
CA LYS A 23 11.37 -13.27 23.10
C LYS A 23 12.59 -13.60 23.94
N MET A 24 13.16 -14.79 23.76
CA MET A 24 14.38 -15.23 24.43
C MET A 24 15.66 -14.79 23.70
N ASP A 25 15.55 -14.02 22.61
CA ASP A 25 16.67 -13.51 21.80
C ASP A 25 17.54 -14.63 21.16
N ILE A 26 16.94 -15.81 20.95
CA ILE A 26 17.62 -16.98 20.35
C ILE A 26 17.58 -16.91 18.82
N LEU A 27 16.47 -16.42 18.27
CA LEU A 27 16.26 -16.24 16.83
C LEU A 27 15.47 -14.97 16.58
N HIS A 28 15.56 -14.44 15.36
CA HIS A 28 14.70 -13.37 14.88
C HIS A 28 13.79 -13.90 13.78
N VAL A 29 12.48 -13.72 13.95
CA VAL A 29 11.51 -14.13 12.93
C VAL A 29 11.47 -13.03 11.87
N VAL A 30 12.11 -13.29 10.73
CA VAL A 30 12.04 -12.40 9.56
C VAL A 30 10.63 -12.51 8.98
N ARG A 31 9.78 -11.53 9.31
CA ARG A 31 8.48 -11.34 8.68
C ARG A 31 8.73 -10.58 7.38
N GLU A 32 8.19 -11.05 6.26
CA GLU A 32 7.99 -10.15 5.12
C GLU A 32 6.93 -9.15 5.60
N ASP A 33 7.36 -7.96 6.01
CA ASP A 33 6.44 -6.86 6.23
C ASP A 33 5.61 -6.73 4.94
N GLU A 34 4.28 -6.86 5.05
CA GLU A 34 3.41 -6.49 3.94
C GLU A 34 3.88 -5.12 3.45
N PRO A 35 4.11 -4.93 2.14
CA PRO A 35 4.61 -3.66 1.63
C PRO A 35 3.70 -2.58 2.19
N GLU A 36 4.28 -1.65 2.98
CA GLU A 36 3.53 -0.59 3.64
C GLU A 36 2.52 -0.05 2.64
N LYS A 37 1.22 -0.11 2.97
CA LYS A 37 0.18 0.41 2.09
C LYS A 37 0.40 1.91 1.94
N ILE A 38 1.16 2.29 0.91
CA ILE A 38 1.44 3.68 0.56
C ILE A 38 0.08 4.36 0.42
N LYS A 39 -0.18 5.37 1.25
CA LYS A 39 -1.43 6.10 1.17
C LYS A 39 -1.57 6.69 -0.23
N ASN A 40 -2.74 6.56 -0.81
CA ASN A 40 -3.02 7.12 -2.15
C ASN A 40 -2.69 8.63 -2.22
N SER A 41 -2.89 9.36 -1.13
CA SER A 41 -2.52 10.77 -1.01
C SER A 41 -1.03 11.03 -1.26
N ASP A 42 -0.17 10.10 -0.86
CA ASP A 42 1.28 10.20 -1.05
C ASP A 42 1.66 9.68 -2.44
N ARG A 43 0.99 8.62 -2.91
CA ARG A 43 1.19 8.07 -4.26
C ARG A 43 0.86 9.05 -5.38
N PHE A 44 -0.21 9.84 -5.24
CA PHE A 44 -0.70 10.72 -6.30
C PHE A 44 -0.33 12.21 -6.11
N ARG A 45 0.42 12.55 -5.05
CA ARG A 45 0.82 13.94 -4.79
C ARG A 45 1.73 14.46 -5.91
N GLY A 46 1.34 15.58 -6.52
CA GLY A 46 2.17 16.25 -7.52
C GLY A 46 2.20 15.58 -8.90
N ILE A 47 1.43 14.50 -9.12
CA ILE A 47 1.32 13.84 -10.44
C ILE A 47 0.71 14.78 -11.49
N LEU A 48 -0.24 15.62 -11.10
CA LEU A 48 -0.81 16.65 -11.96
C LEU A 48 -0.17 17.99 -11.64
N THR A 49 0.39 18.64 -12.67
CA THR A 49 0.79 20.04 -12.57
C THR A 49 -0.44 20.94 -12.39
N LYS A 50 -0.22 22.16 -11.89
CA LYS A 50 -1.32 23.13 -11.70
C LYS A 50 -2.07 23.43 -13.01
N GLU A 51 -1.35 23.48 -14.12
CA GLU A 51 -1.90 23.75 -15.45
C GLU A 51 -2.77 22.59 -15.95
N GLN A 52 -2.27 21.35 -15.81
CA GLN A 52 -3.04 20.15 -16.14
C GLN A 52 -4.30 20.02 -15.28
N GLY A 53 -4.20 20.30 -13.97
CA GLY A 53 -5.34 20.31 -13.07
C GLY A 53 -6.40 21.35 -13.46
N LYS A 54 -5.96 22.55 -13.87
CA LYS A 54 -6.86 23.60 -14.36
C LYS A 54 -7.55 23.20 -15.65
N SER A 55 -6.80 22.71 -16.64
CA SER A 55 -7.34 22.26 -17.92
C SER A 55 -8.35 21.12 -17.75
N LEU A 56 -8.06 20.17 -16.86
CA LEU A 56 -8.98 19.07 -16.55
C LEU A 56 -10.27 19.58 -15.92
N ASN A 57 -10.17 20.50 -14.97
CA ASN A 57 -11.33 21.08 -14.30
C ASN A 57 -12.21 21.88 -15.26
N ASP A 58 -11.60 22.64 -16.17
CA ASP A 58 -12.32 23.41 -17.19
C ASP A 58 -13.02 22.47 -18.20
N HIS A 59 -12.37 21.37 -18.59
CA HIS A 59 -13.00 20.34 -19.41
C HIS A 59 -14.20 19.68 -18.72
N ILE A 60 -14.07 19.30 -17.44
CA ILE A 60 -15.16 18.71 -16.65
C ILE A 60 -16.37 19.66 -16.58
N LYS A 61 -16.14 20.96 -16.42
CA LYS A 61 -17.22 21.96 -16.40
C LYS A 61 -17.95 22.01 -17.75
N SER A 62 -17.21 22.11 -18.85
CA SER A 62 -17.79 22.08 -20.20
C SER A 62 -18.64 20.83 -20.43
N SER A 63 -18.13 19.66 -20.05
CA SER A 63 -18.87 18.40 -20.19
C SER A 63 -20.15 18.36 -19.34
N ARG A 64 -20.13 18.93 -18.13
CA ARG A 64 -21.35 19.03 -17.30
C ARG A 64 -22.38 19.95 -17.92
N GLU A 65 -21.96 21.11 -18.42
CA GLU A 65 -22.84 22.04 -19.11
C GLU A 65 -23.42 21.44 -20.39
N GLU A 66 -22.65 20.62 -21.12
CA GLU A 66 -23.16 19.84 -22.26
C GLU A 66 -24.25 18.85 -21.86
N TRP A 67 -24.07 18.18 -20.71
CA TRP A 67 -25.05 17.23 -20.21
C TRP A 67 -26.32 17.94 -19.76
N ASP A 68 -26.20 19.03 -19.00
CA ASP A 68 -27.34 19.83 -18.56
C ASP A 68 -28.17 20.36 -19.75
N ARG A 69 -27.50 20.78 -20.83
CA ARG A 69 -28.16 21.20 -22.08
C ARG A 69 -28.93 20.08 -22.79
N ASN A 70 -28.46 18.84 -22.69
CA ASN A 70 -29.04 17.69 -23.38
C ASN A 70 -30.12 16.96 -22.55
N THR A 71 -30.28 17.31 -21.27
CA THR A 71 -31.30 16.74 -20.36
C THR A 71 -32.47 17.69 -20.06
N LEU A 72 -32.48 18.90 -20.65
CA LEU A 72 -33.60 19.85 -20.68
C LEU A 72 -34.34 19.77 -22.02
#